data_AF-A0A935WQC2-F1
#
_entry.id   AF-A0A935WQC2-F1
#
_cell.length_a   1.000
_cell.length_b   1.000
_cell.length_c   1.000
_cell.angle_alpha   90.00
_cell.angle_beta   90.00
_cell.angle_gamma   90.00
#
_symmetry.space_group_name_H-M   'P 1'
#
loop_
_entity.id
_entity.type
_entity.pdbx_description
1 polymer ?
#
loop_
_entity_poly.entity_id
_entity_poly.type
_entity_poly.pdbx_seq_one_letter_code
_entity_poly.pdbx_strand_id
1 'polypeptide(L)'
;MLAERIVFPYVVGFQSMPKVALAPLLLVWFGFGMTFKVVLVALICFFPVFINTMTGLRSANRDLVDLYRAFSAPRWLIFWDVKLPSAASSIFAGLQISVVLGLIGTVVGEFLAARQGLGHLIQSSSMNFDVGAMFTAVFTLSLIGVTANFIVRLIYRKVVYWEKTTPTAPASGH
;
A
#
# COMPACT_ATOMS: atom_id res chain seq x y z
N MET A 1 21.40 -10.70 -8.48
CA MET A 1 22.17 -9.85 -7.55
C MET A 1 22.60 -8.51 -8.17
N LEU A 2 23.02 -8.41 -9.44
CA LEU A 2 23.37 -7.11 -10.07
C LEU A 2 22.15 -6.20 -10.37
N ALA A 3 21.08 -6.74 -10.96
CA ALA A 3 19.85 -5.97 -11.21
C ALA A 3 19.21 -5.42 -9.93
N GLU A 4 19.44 -6.08 -8.79
CA GLU A 4 18.92 -5.70 -7.49
C GLU A 4 19.61 -4.46 -6.91
N ARG A 5 20.94 -4.37 -7.03
CA ARG A 5 21.71 -3.20 -6.61
C ARG A 5 21.47 -1.98 -7.50
N ILE A 6 21.04 -2.22 -8.75
CA ILE A 6 20.65 -1.16 -9.69
C ILE A 6 19.20 -0.74 -9.44
N VAL A 7 18.23 -1.64 -9.22
CA VAL A 7 16.82 -1.22 -9.07
C VAL A 7 16.52 -0.57 -7.71
N PHE A 8 17.16 -1.03 -6.62
CA PHE A 8 16.90 -0.50 -5.27
C PHE A 8 17.11 1.02 -5.12
N PRO A 9 18.22 1.63 -5.57
CA PRO A 9 18.42 3.07 -5.46
C PRO A 9 17.45 3.89 -6.32
N TYR A 10 17.01 3.37 -7.47
CA TYR A 10 16.00 4.04 -8.29
C TYR A 10 14.62 3.97 -7.64
N VAL A 11 14.29 2.83 -7.03
CA VAL A 11 13.06 2.65 -6.26
C VAL A 11 13.00 3.62 -5.08
N VAL A 12 14.11 3.78 -4.35
CA VAL A 12 14.22 4.75 -3.25
C VAL A 12 14.14 6.18 -3.79
N GLY A 13 14.84 6.50 -4.88
CA GLY A 13 14.78 7.81 -5.54
C GLY A 13 13.38 8.18 -6.07
N PHE A 14 12.64 7.21 -6.62
CA PHE A 14 11.24 7.37 -7.02
C PHE A 14 10.30 7.53 -5.81
N GLN A 15 10.65 6.96 -4.64
CA GLN A 15 9.89 7.20 -3.42
C GLN A 15 10.15 8.60 -2.86
N SER A 16 11.37 9.14 -3.04
CA SER A 16 11.75 10.50 -2.64
C SER A 16 11.09 11.58 -3.51
N MET A 17 10.65 11.25 -4.72
CA MET A 17 9.87 12.16 -5.53
C MET A 17 8.53 12.45 -4.85
N PRO A 18 8.19 13.72 -4.55
CA PRO A 18 6.89 14.07 -4.01
C PRO A 18 5.84 13.83 -5.09
N LYS A 19 5.24 12.63 -5.12
CA LYS A 19 4.23 12.24 -6.12
C LYS A 19 3.05 13.20 -6.17
N VAL A 20 2.75 13.85 -5.05
CA VAL A 20 1.74 14.92 -4.95
C VAL A 20 2.07 16.11 -5.86
N ALA A 21 3.35 16.40 -6.11
CA ALA A 21 3.77 17.46 -7.04
C ALA A 21 3.44 17.14 -8.51
N LEU A 22 3.11 15.89 -8.85
CA LEU A 22 2.60 15.53 -10.18
C LEU A 22 1.11 15.85 -10.34
N ALA A 23 0.39 16.19 -9.27
CA ALA A 23 -1.04 16.44 -9.32
C ALA A 23 -1.43 17.57 -10.31
N PRO A 24 -0.74 18.73 -10.37
CA PRO A 24 -1.05 19.74 -11.38
C PRO A 24 -0.86 19.24 -12.83
N LEU A 25 0.17 18.43 -13.09
CA LEU A 25 0.41 17.85 -14.42
C LEU A 25 -0.69 16.87 -14.81
N LEU A 26 -1.08 15.98 -13.88
CA LEU A 26 -2.19 15.06 -14.08
C LEU A 26 -3.50 15.81 -14.32
N LEU A 27 -3.71 16.96 -13.68
CA LEU A 27 -4.87 17.80 -13.89
C LEU A 27 -4.87 18.44 -15.29
N VAL A 28 -3.71 18.86 -15.80
CA VAL A 28 -3.59 19.36 -17.18
C VAL A 28 -3.88 18.26 -18.21
N TRP A 29 -3.44 17.03 -17.97
CA TRP A 29 -3.68 15.92 -18.90
C TRP A 29 -5.09 15.34 -18.85
N PHE A 30 -5.60 15.06 -17.65
CA PHE A 30 -6.89 14.37 -17.47
C PHE A 30 -8.06 15.33 -17.20
N GLY A 31 -7.77 16.60 -16.94
CA GLY A 31 -8.77 17.59 -16.57
C GLY A 31 -9.33 17.41 -15.16
N PHE A 32 -10.37 18.18 -14.86
CA PHE A 32 -11.15 18.05 -13.64
C PHE A 32 -12.08 16.83 -13.73
N GLY A 33 -12.11 16.00 -12.69
CA GLY A 33 -13.05 14.88 -12.62
C GLY A 33 -12.56 13.73 -11.76
N MET A 34 -13.31 12.62 -11.81
CA MET A 34 -13.00 11.40 -11.06
C MET A 34 -11.72 10.74 -11.57
N THR A 35 -11.47 10.77 -12.89
CA THR A 35 -10.31 10.14 -13.53
C THR A 35 -8.99 10.66 -12.94
N PHE A 36 -8.83 11.98 -12.82
CA PHE A 36 -7.66 12.60 -12.19
C PHE A 36 -7.43 12.06 -10.77
N LYS A 37 -8.47 12.06 -9.92
CA LYS A 37 -8.38 11.59 -8.53
C LYS A 37 -7.94 10.13 -8.45
N VAL A 38 -8.55 9.27 -9.26
CA VAL A 38 -8.24 7.83 -9.29
C VAL A 38 -6.81 7.59 -9.75
N VAL A 39 -6.36 8.28 -10.80
CA VAL A 39 -4.98 8.16 -11.32
C VAL A 39 -3.96 8.64 -10.29
N LEU A 40 -4.21 9.77 -9.62
CA LEU A 40 -3.34 10.29 -8.58
C LEU A 40 -3.21 9.29 -7.42
N VAL A 41 -4.33 8.76 -6.92
CA VAL A 41 -4.36 7.76 -5.85
C VAL A 41 -3.66 6.47 -6.27
N ALA A 42 -3.94 5.98 -7.47
CA ALA A 42 -3.31 4.79 -8.02
C ALA A 42 -1.79 4.94 -8.09
N LEU A 43 -1.29 6.09 -8.55
CA LEU A 43 0.15 6.36 -8.63
C LEU A 43 0.80 6.41 -7.25
N ILE A 44 0.12 7.01 -6.26
CA ILE A 44 0.61 7.07 -4.88
C ILE A 44 0.72 5.67 -4.27
N CYS A 45 -0.31 4.84 -4.45
CA CYS A 45 -0.42 3.48 -3.92
C CYS A 45 0.45 2.46 -4.65
N PHE A 46 0.70 2.63 -5.95
CA PHE A 46 1.41 1.65 -6.77
C PHE A 46 2.81 1.32 -6.22
N PHE A 47 3.60 2.36 -5.92
CA PHE A 47 4.98 2.16 -5.44
C PHE A 47 5.09 1.39 -4.13
N PRO A 48 4.43 1.77 -3.02
CA PRO A 48 4.53 1.01 -1.77
C PRO A 48 4.10 -0.45 -1.93
N VAL A 49 3.04 -0.74 -2.70
CA VAL A 49 2.66 -2.13 -3.01
C VAL A 49 3.77 -2.83 -3.80
N PHE A 50 4.26 -2.20 -4.87
CA PHE A 50 5.30 -2.78 -5.73
C PHE A 50 6.58 -3.12 -4.97
N ILE A 51 7.07 -2.17 -4.16
CA ILE A 51 8.29 -2.33 -3.36
C ILE A 51 8.13 -3.47 -2.37
N ASN A 52 7.05 -3.47 -1.59
CA ASN A 52 6.82 -4.51 -0.60
C ASN A 52 6.61 -5.88 -1.24
N THR A 53 5.95 -5.94 -2.40
CA THR A 53 5.81 -7.18 -3.17
C THR A 53 7.17 -7.70 -3.62
N MET A 54 8.04 -6.83 -4.12
CA MET A 54 9.38 -7.21 -4.56
C MET A 54 10.28 -7.65 -3.40
N THR A 55 10.16 -7.00 -2.24
CA THR A 55 10.82 -7.41 -1.00
C THR A 55 10.30 -8.77 -0.52
N GLY A 56 8.99 -8.99 -0.54
CA GLY A 56 8.38 -10.26 -0.12
C GLY A 56 8.73 -11.44 -1.02
N LEU A 57 8.77 -11.23 -2.33
CA LEU A 57 9.21 -12.26 -3.29
C LEU A 57 10.67 -12.66 -3.09
N ARG A 58 11.49 -11.80 -2.47
CA ARG A 58 12.89 -12.05 -2.16
C ARG A 58 13.11 -12.66 -0.78
N SER A 59 12.20 -12.46 0.17
CA SER A 59 12.26 -13.06 1.50
C SER A 59 11.89 -14.54 1.54
N ALA A 60 11.47 -15.12 0.40
CA ALA A 60 11.19 -16.54 0.27
C ALA A 60 12.36 -17.40 0.75
N ASN A 61 12.08 -18.33 1.67
CA ASN A 61 13.09 -19.18 2.28
C ASN A 61 13.82 -19.99 1.20
N ARG A 62 15.13 -19.77 1.08
CA ARG A 62 15.99 -20.44 0.10
C ARG A 62 16.02 -21.95 0.33
N ASP A 63 15.96 -22.40 1.57
CA ASP A 63 16.00 -23.81 1.93
C ASP A 63 14.75 -24.56 1.41
N LEU A 64 13.56 -23.94 1.50
CA LEU A 64 12.34 -24.49 0.90
C LEU A 64 12.43 -24.51 -0.64
N VAL A 65 13.00 -23.47 -1.25
CA VAL A 65 13.19 -23.43 -2.71
C VAL A 65 14.15 -24.53 -3.18
N ASP A 66 15.24 -24.76 -2.45
CA ASP A 66 16.24 -25.76 -2.79
C ASP A 66 15.72 -27.18 -2.54
N LEU A 67 14.86 -27.39 -1.53
CA LEU A 67 14.13 -28.64 -1.33
C LEU A 67 13.24 -28.98 -2.53
N TYR A 68 12.39 -28.04 -2.98
CA TYR A 68 11.55 -28.27 -4.16
C TYR A 68 12.38 -28.52 -5.43
N ARG A 69 13.54 -27.87 -5.57
CA ARG A 69 14.47 -28.14 -6.67
C ARG A 69 15.08 -29.54 -6.60
N ALA A 70 15.42 -30.04 -5.41
CA ALA A 70 15.92 -31.40 -5.23
C ALA A 70 14.88 -32.46 -5.67
N PHE A 71 13.60 -32.17 -5.48
CA PHE A 71 12.48 -32.99 -5.99
C PHE A 71 12.16 -32.74 -7.48
N SER A 72 12.97 -32.00 -8.22
CA SER A 72 12.75 -31.65 -9.64
C SER A 72 11.41 -30.95 -9.91
N ALA A 73 10.88 -30.20 -8.93
CA ALA A 73 9.63 -29.46 -9.10
C ALA A 73 9.78 -28.34 -10.15
N PRO A 74 8.75 -28.11 -10.99
CA PRO A 74 8.78 -27.04 -11.99
C PRO A 74 8.78 -25.66 -11.32
N ARG A 75 9.41 -24.67 -11.98
CA ARG A 75 9.55 -23.30 -11.47
C ARG A 75 8.22 -22.62 -11.13
N TRP A 76 7.15 -22.97 -11.82
CA TRP A 76 5.81 -22.46 -11.55
C TRP A 76 5.27 -22.98 -10.20
N LEU A 77 5.51 -24.24 -9.86
CA LEU A 77 5.09 -24.80 -8.58
C LEU A 77 5.83 -24.13 -7.42
N ILE A 78 7.15 -23.94 -7.54
CA ILE A 78 7.96 -23.19 -6.57
C ILE A 78 7.43 -21.75 -6.38
N PHE A 79 6.95 -21.12 -7.45
CA PHE A 79 6.38 -19.78 -7.36
C PHE A 79 5.08 -19.78 -6.54
N TRP A 80 4.14 -20.67 -6.85
CA TRP A 80 2.83 -20.72 -6.18
C TRP A 80 2.88 -21.26 -4.75
N ASP A 81 3.70 -22.29 -4.47
CA ASP A 81 3.75 -22.94 -3.15
C ASP A 81 4.74 -22.30 -2.16
N VAL A 82 5.80 -21.64 -2.65
CA VAL A 82 6.86 -21.12 -1.77
C VAL A 82 6.93 -19.61 -1.84
N LYS A 83 7.08 -19.05 -3.05
CA LYS A 83 7.33 -17.61 -3.18
C LYS A 83 6.09 -16.76 -2.92
N LEU A 84 4.94 -17.12 -3.48
CA LEU A 84 3.69 -16.39 -3.32
C LEU A 84 3.21 -16.33 -1.86
N PRO A 85 3.13 -17.45 -1.11
CA PRO A 85 2.74 -17.42 0.29
C PRO A 85 3.75 -16.69 1.18
N SER A 86 5.06 -16.85 0.92
CA SER A 86 6.08 -16.10 1.67
C SER A 86 6.05 -14.60 1.37
N ALA A 87 5.70 -14.22 0.13
CA ALA A 87 5.55 -12.82 -0.25
C ALA A 87 4.24 -12.19 0.22
N ALA A 88 3.20 -13.01 0.49
CA ALA A 88 1.87 -12.54 0.84
C ALA A 88 1.91 -11.54 2.01
N SER A 89 2.66 -11.84 3.07
CA SER A 89 2.76 -10.96 4.23
C SER A 89 3.36 -9.60 3.92
N SER A 90 4.40 -9.56 3.10
CA SER A 90 4.95 -8.28 2.63
C SER A 90 3.97 -7.57 1.69
N ILE A 91 3.31 -8.26 0.77
CA ILE A 91 2.29 -7.66 -0.12
C ILE A 91 1.21 -6.96 0.70
N PHE A 92 0.69 -7.62 1.75
CA PHE A 92 -0.30 -7.02 2.65
C PHE A 92 0.24 -5.86 3.47
N ALA A 93 1.51 -5.90 3.91
CA ALA A 93 2.15 -4.75 4.54
C ALA A 93 2.18 -3.54 3.58
N GLY A 94 2.54 -3.76 2.31
CA GLY A 94 2.48 -2.74 1.26
C GLY A 94 1.08 -2.22 1.02
N LEU A 95 0.08 -3.11 1.01
CA LEU A 95 -1.32 -2.74 0.85
C LEU A 95 -1.80 -1.85 2.01
N GLN A 96 -1.46 -2.19 3.25
CA GLN A 96 -1.84 -1.42 4.44
C GLN A 96 -1.25 0.00 4.41
N ILE A 97 0.03 0.14 4.05
CA ILE A 97 0.66 1.45 3.83
C ILE A 97 -0.08 2.23 2.73
N SER A 98 -0.48 1.54 1.67
CA SER A 98 -1.16 2.14 0.52
C SER A 98 -2.57 2.59 0.84
N VAL A 99 -3.30 1.93 1.73
CA VAL A 99 -4.63 2.41 2.17
C VAL A 99 -4.52 3.78 2.82
N VAL A 100 -3.55 3.96 3.72
CA VAL A 100 -3.33 5.25 4.40
C VAL A 100 -2.92 6.33 3.40
N LEU A 101 -1.94 6.04 2.56
CA LEU A 101 -1.48 6.98 1.54
C LEU A 101 -2.54 7.29 0.49
N GLY A 102 -3.38 6.32 0.14
CA GLY A 102 -4.47 6.48 -0.82
C GLY A 102 -5.59 7.38 -0.30
N LEU A 103 -5.88 7.34 1.01
CA LEU A 103 -6.80 8.30 1.64
C LEU A 103 -6.24 9.71 1.60
N ILE A 104 -4.96 9.88 1.96
CA ILE A 104 -4.28 11.18 1.84
C ILE A 104 -4.33 11.66 0.38
N GLY A 105 -4.00 10.80 -0.57
CA GLY A 105 -4.05 11.09 -2.00
C GLY A 105 -5.46 11.48 -2.49
N THR A 106 -6.49 10.83 -1.96
CA THR A 106 -7.90 11.15 -2.27
C THR A 106 -8.22 12.56 -1.77
N VAL A 107 -7.91 12.87 -0.51
CA VAL A 107 -8.18 14.20 0.08
C VAL A 107 -7.44 15.29 -0.68
N VAL A 108 -6.16 15.06 -1.02
CA VAL A 108 -5.37 16.00 -1.82
C VAL A 108 -5.96 16.19 -3.22
N GLY A 109 -6.34 15.11 -3.90
CA GLY A 109 -7.01 15.18 -5.20
C GLY A 109 -8.35 15.91 -5.12
N GLU A 110 -9.07 15.77 -3.99
CA GLU A 110 -10.30 16.51 -3.74
C GLU A 110 -10.07 18.00 -3.54
N PHE A 111 -9.00 18.38 -2.85
CA PHE A 111 -8.65 19.79 -2.63
C PHE A 111 -8.31 20.53 -3.92
N LEU A 112 -7.64 19.85 -4.87
CA LEU A 112 -7.19 20.50 -6.10
C LEU A 112 -8.31 20.67 -7.14
N ALA A 113 -9.22 19.70 -7.24
CA ALA A 113 -10.01 19.53 -8.46
C ALA A 113 -11.47 19.12 -8.25
N ALA A 114 -11.93 18.97 -7.00
CA ALA A 114 -13.28 18.52 -6.76
C ALA A 114 -14.26 19.66 -6.50
N ARG A 115 -15.49 19.47 -6.96
CA ARG A 115 -16.66 20.29 -6.57
C ARG A 115 -17.49 19.63 -5.45
N GLN A 116 -17.11 18.41 -5.06
CA GLN A 116 -17.81 17.57 -4.10
C GLN A 116 -16.83 16.54 -3.50
N GLY A 117 -17.04 16.17 -2.24
CA GLY A 117 -16.17 15.24 -1.50
C GLY A 117 -15.92 15.71 -0.08
N LEU A 118 -15.41 14.82 0.77
CA LEU A 118 -15.10 15.15 2.16
C LEU A 118 -13.91 16.13 2.24
N GLY A 119 -12.93 15.99 1.34
CA GLY A 119 -11.85 16.95 1.24
C GLY A 119 -12.34 18.34 0.82
N HIS A 120 -13.18 18.40 -0.22
CA HIS A 120 -13.81 19.66 -0.63
C HIS A 120 -14.64 20.28 0.50
N LEU A 121 -15.38 19.48 1.27
CA LEU A 121 -16.19 19.96 2.38
C LEU A 121 -15.34 20.60 3.49
N ILE A 122 -14.20 19.98 3.85
CA ILE A 122 -13.23 20.59 4.78
C ILE A 122 -12.75 21.93 4.24
N GLN A 123 -12.38 21.99 2.97
CA GLN A 123 -11.88 23.22 2.35
C GLN A 123 -12.94 24.32 2.31
N SER A 124 -14.18 24.00 1.92
CA SER A 124 -15.27 24.97 1.86
C SER A 124 -15.70 25.44 3.25
N SER A 125 -15.75 24.53 4.24
CA SER A 125 -16.10 24.90 5.62
C SER A 125 -15.00 25.74 6.27
N SER A 126 -13.73 25.51 5.91
CA SER A 126 -12.62 26.37 6.35
C SER A 126 -12.77 27.81 5.89
N MET A 127 -13.28 28.03 4.67
CA MET A 127 -13.51 29.38 4.14
C MET A 127 -14.68 30.09 4.83
N ASN A 128 -15.64 29.32 5.35
CA ASN A 128 -16.81 29.83 6.08
C ASN A 128 -16.61 29.85 7.61
N PHE A 129 -15.42 29.47 8.10
CA PHE A 129 -15.11 29.28 9.52
C PHE A 129 -16.12 28.39 10.27
N ASP A 130 -16.78 27.46 9.56
CA ASP A 130 -17.68 26.48 10.16
C ASP A 130 -16.86 25.30 10.70
N VAL A 131 -16.36 25.49 11.91
CA VAL A 131 -15.54 24.51 12.62
C VAL A 131 -16.32 23.20 12.88
N GLY A 132 -17.64 23.29 13.06
CA GLY A 132 -18.49 22.11 13.27
C GLY A 132 -18.46 21.17 12.08
N ALA A 133 -18.72 21.70 10.88
CA ALA A 133 -18.68 20.92 9.64
C ALA A 133 -17.27 20.36 9.34
N MET A 134 -16.20 21.11 9.66
CA MET A 134 -14.83 20.62 9.49
C MET A 134 -14.54 19.40 10.36
N PHE A 135 -14.90 19.43 11.65
CA PHE A 135 -14.73 18.28 12.53
C PHE A 135 -15.56 17.07 12.07
N THR A 136 -16.83 17.28 11.68
CA THR A 136 -17.67 16.20 11.15
C THR A 136 -17.03 15.52 9.94
N ALA A 137 -16.44 16.28 9.02
CA ALA A 137 -15.76 15.74 7.85
C ALA A 137 -14.49 14.96 8.23
N VAL A 138 -13.67 15.50 9.14
CA VAL A 138 -12.45 14.83 9.64
C VAL A 138 -12.79 13.53 10.37
N PHE A 139 -13.81 13.52 11.22
CA PHE A 139 -14.28 12.31 11.90
C PHE A 139 -14.76 11.26 10.89
N THR A 140 -15.50 11.69 9.86
CA THR A 140 -15.98 10.80 8.80
C THR A 140 -14.82 10.19 8.00
N LEU A 141 -13.83 11.00 7.62
CA LEU A 141 -12.60 10.52 6.95
C LEU A 141 -11.83 9.54 7.82
N SER A 142 -11.70 9.83 9.11
CA SER A 142 -11.04 8.95 10.08
C SER A 142 -11.75 7.60 10.17
N LEU A 143 -13.08 7.61 10.26
CA LEU A 143 -13.89 6.39 10.28
C LEU A 143 -13.68 5.56 9.01
N ILE A 144 -13.74 6.19 7.83
CA ILE A 144 -13.47 5.51 6.54
C ILE A 144 -12.07 4.89 6.55
N GLY A 145 -11.06 5.61 7.05
CA GLY A 145 -9.70 5.11 7.10
C GLY A 145 -9.49 3.93 8.04
N VAL A 146 -10.11 3.98 9.21
CA VAL A 146 -10.11 2.85 10.17
C VAL A 146 -10.83 1.65 9.57
N THR A 147 -12.00 1.85 8.97
CA THR A 147 -12.77 0.78 8.32
C THR A 147 -12.00 0.14 7.17
N ALA A 148 -11.37 0.94 6.30
CA ALA A 148 -10.57 0.43 5.20
C ALA A 148 -9.36 -0.39 5.68
N ASN A 149 -8.63 0.10 6.70
CA ASN A 149 -7.54 -0.65 7.31
C ASN A 149 -8.02 -1.95 7.97
N PHE A 150 -9.16 -1.90 8.66
CA PHE A 150 -9.76 -3.06 9.29
C PHE A 150 -10.13 -4.14 8.26
N ILE A 151 -10.73 -3.74 7.13
CA ILE A 151 -11.04 -4.65 6.01
C ILE A 151 -9.76 -5.30 5.49
N VAL A 152 -8.70 -4.53 5.23
CA VAL A 152 -7.41 -5.10 4.79
C VAL A 152 -6.86 -6.11 5.79
N ARG A 153 -6.94 -5.81 7.10
CA ARG A 153 -6.47 -6.71 8.15
C ARG A 153 -7.30 -7.99 8.25
N LEU A 154 -8.62 -7.92 8.02
CA LEU A 154 -9.48 -9.09 7.95
C LEU A 154 -9.13 -9.98 6.74
N ILE A 155 -8.90 -9.36 5.58
CA ILE A 155 -8.48 -10.08 4.37
C ILE A 155 -7.11 -10.74 4.62
N TYR A 156 -6.17 -10.01 5.20
CA TYR A 156 -4.87 -10.54 5.60
C TYR A 156 -4.99 -11.80 6.45
N ARG A 157 -5.81 -11.75 7.51
CA ARG A 157 -5.99 -12.88 8.43
C ARG A 157 -6.64 -14.10 7.77
N LYS A 158 -7.46 -13.90 6.73
CA LYS A 158 -8.05 -15.00 5.95
C LYS A 158 -7.06 -15.61 4.95
N VAL A 159 -6.28 -14.77 4.25
CA VAL A 159 -5.36 -15.21 3.20
C VAL A 159 -4.07 -15.77 3.78
N VAL A 160 -3.51 -15.10 4.78
CA VAL A 160 -2.26 -15.47 5.46
C VAL A 160 -2.59 -16.19 6.77
N TYR A 161 -3.20 -17.37 6.65
CA TYR A 161 -3.52 -18.18 7.82
C TYR A 161 -2.33 -19.00 8.35
N TRP A 162 -1.27 -19.13 7.54
CA TRP A 162 -0.11 -20.00 7.78
C TRP A 162 0.95 -19.39 8.71
N GLU A 163 1.00 -18.06 8.87
CA GLU A 163 1.98 -17.38 9.73
C GLU A 163 1.60 -17.34 11.23
N LYS A 164 0.68 -18.20 11.67
CA LYS A 164 0.32 -18.28 13.09
C LYS A 164 1.46 -18.93 13.87
N THR A 165 2.38 -18.07 14.34
CA THR A 165 3.15 -18.17 15.59
C THR A 165 3.61 -19.58 15.97
N THR A 166 4.83 -19.95 15.58
CA THR A 166 5.64 -20.83 16.43
C THR A 166 5.89 -20.07 17.73
N PRO A 167 5.41 -20.54 18.90
CA PRO A 167 5.80 -19.93 20.16
C PRO A 167 7.33 -20.03 20.27
N THR A 168 8.01 -18.90 20.35
CA THR A 168 9.42 -18.87 20.76
C THR A 168 9.49 -19.55 22.13
N ALA A 169 9.99 -20.78 22.16
CA ALA A 169 10.31 -21.47 23.39
C ALA A 169 11.26 -20.57 24.21
N PRO A 170 10.99 -20.32 25.49
CA PRO A 170 11.89 -19.52 26.32
C PRO A 170 13.26 -20.22 26.34
N ALA A 171 14.29 -19.46 25.98
CA ALA A 171 15.67 -19.91 26.04
C ALA A 171 15.96 -20.39 27.47
N SER A 172 16.14 -21.71 27.64
CA SER A 172 16.65 -22.30 28.87
C SER A 172 18.11 -21.89 29.00
N GLY A 173 18.37 -20.93 29.89
CA GLY A 173 19.71 -20.55 30.30
C GLY A 173 20.41 -21.73 30.99
N HIS A 174 21.64 -21.98 30.55
CA HIS A 174 22.67 -22.72 31.27
C HIS A 174 23.85 -21.78 31.47
#